data_AF-A0A846Y109-F1
#
_entry.id   AF-A0A846Y109-F1
#
_cell.length_a   1.000
_cell.length_b   1.000
_cell.length_c   1.000
_cell.angle_alpha   90.00
_cell.angle_beta   90.00
_cell.angle_gamma   90.00
#
_symmetry.space_group_name_H-M   'P 1'
#
loop_
_entity.id
_entity.type
_entity.pdbx_description
1 polymer ?
#
loop_
_entity_poly.entity_id
_entity_poly.type
_entity_poly.pdbx_seq_one_letter_code
_entity_poly.pdbx_strand_id
1 'polypeptide(L)'
;AFDHRHIFIDPDPVAASSFVERKRLFGLARSSWADYDSSLISKGGGVFDRSAKAITVTPQIRAALRLDPGVGTLSPPEMIRAILLAPVDLLWNGGIGTYIKASSESHADVGDKSNDAVRVDADLLRAKVVGEGGNLGATALGRIEFCRGGGRMNTDALDNSAGVDCSDHEVNIKVLLGAAISAGELAEGDRNALLAEMTDEVAALVLRDNISQNFRMGLSRSHAAAMVGVHRRLITELETRRGVDRRLEALPTDAELERRTAAGTGLSSPELANLLAHVKLSLKADLLAGDLLDSPAFEALLAGYFPTPLRERFGAGIGRHPLRREIVATMVVNDMVDYGGTTYAFRLAEEAGATTDDAVRAFVAAVEIFDLNTLWDRIRTTPMPAAARNALELETTRTLDRAARWLLNNRPQPIAVGAGIARYRDGVRALAGRVPGWRPDVLTGTAGIRVENAVALGAPKELAEAAFLLIHHFPLLDVLDIADICERDAEEAAELYYALDAHLDIQRLLSAVGGLERGGRWQTLARLAVREDLYDSLRSLTADVLTTTEPVDNPAEKIAYWESTNRSRLGRARAALLEIFSSETHDLATLSVAARQVRSMVGSAETTATVPS
;
A
#
# COMPACT_ATOMS: atom_id res chain seq x y z
N ALA A 1 -8.33 -5.34 33.06
CA ALA A 1 -9.53 -5.34 32.18
C ALA A 1 -10.73 -4.90 33.01
N PHE A 2 -11.79 -4.39 32.38
CA PHE A 2 -13.01 -4.03 33.09
C PHE A 2 -14.21 -4.12 32.15
N ASP A 3 -15.41 -4.27 32.72
CA ASP A 3 -16.68 -4.16 32.02
C ASP A 3 -17.67 -3.30 32.83
N HIS A 4 -18.97 -3.39 32.54
CA HIS A 4 -20.01 -2.64 33.25
C HIS A 4 -20.28 -3.17 34.68
N ARG A 5 -19.80 -4.35 35.03
CA ARG A 5 -20.04 -5.05 36.32
C ARG A 5 -18.77 -5.17 37.17
N HIS A 6 -17.64 -5.50 36.55
CA HIS A 6 -16.45 -5.93 37.23
C HIS A 6 -15.17 -5.27 36.71
N ILE A 7 -14.17 -5.20 37.58
CA ILE A 7 -12.79 -4.86 37.27
C ILE A 7 -11.95 -6.12 37.51
N PHE A 8 -11.31 -6.63 36.46
CA PHE A 8 -10.42 -7.79 36.51
C PHE A 8 -8.96 -7.34 36.47
N ILE A 9 -8.18 -7.73 37.48
CA ILE A 9 -6.75 -7.44 37.56
C ILE A 9 -5.99 -8.71 37.87
N ASP A 10 -5.08 -9.07 36.97
CA ASP A 10 -4.10 -10.13 37.17
C ASP A 10 -2.70 -9.48 37.05
N PRO A 11 -1.98 -9.27 38.18
CA PRO A 11 -0.71 -8.56 38.17
C PRO A 11 0.43 -9.25 37.40
N ASP A 12 0.45 -10.58 37.39
CA ASP A 12 1.49 -11.41 36.77
C ASP A 12 0.88 -12.66 36.10
N PRO A 13 0.11 -12.49 34.99
CA PRO A 13 -0.61 -13.58 34.35
C PRO A 13 0.32 -14.54 33.61
N VAL A 14 0.04 -15.85 33.70
CA VAL A 14 0.70 -16.87 32.87
C VAL A 14 -0.05 -17.00 31.54
N ALA A 15 0.49 -16.40 30.48
CA ALA A 15 -0.20 -16.26 29.18
C ALA A 15 -0.81 -17.56 28.64
N ALA A 16 -0.10 -18.70 28.75
CA ALA A 16 -0.57 -19.99 28.25
C ALA A 16 -1.85 -20.47 28.96
N SER A 17 -1.90 -20.46 30.29
CA SER A 17 -3.09 -20.89 31.04
C SER A 17 -4.21 -19.86 30.98
N SER A 18 -3.87 -18.56 31.06
CA SER A 18 -4.86 -17.48 30.94
C SER A 18 -5.56 -17.48 29.57
N PHE A 19 -4.86 -17.87 28.49
CA PHE A 19 -5.48 -18.00 27.17
C PHE A 19 -6.51 -19.13 27.13
N VAL A 20 -6.17 -20.31 27.65
CA VAL A 20 -7.10 -21.45 27.72
C VAL A 20 -8.35 -21.08 28.52
N GLU A 21 -8.18 -20.42 29.65
CA GLU A 21 -9.30 -19.99 30.49
C GLU A 21 -10.18 -18.93 29.81
N ARG A 22 -9.57 -17.93 29.16
CA ARG A 22 -10.33 -16.94 28.37
C ARG A 22 -11.08 -17.57 27.20
N LYS A 23 -10.51 -18.61 26.57
CA LYS A 23 -11.20 -19.37 25.52
C LYS A 23 -12.40 -20.15 26.08
N ARG A 24 -12.27 -20.74 27.28
CA ARG A 24 -13.39 -21.37 27.98
C ARG A 24 -14.50 -20.35 28.27
N LEU A 25 -14.14 -19.17 28.80
CA LEU A 25 -15.10 -18.09 29.07
C LEU A 25 -15.82 -17.64 27.80
N PHE A 26 -15.08 -17.44 26.71
CA PHE A 26 -15.65 -17.08 25.41
C PHE A 26 -16.64 -18.13 24.87
N GLY A 27 -16.40 -19.42 25.16
CA GLY A 27 -17.30 -20.51 24.76
C GLY A 27 -18.57 -20.65 25.60
N LEU A 28 -18.73 -19.89 26.68
CA LEU A 28 -19.95 -19.91 27.49
C LEU A 28 -21.08 -19.14 26.79
N ALA A 29 -22.32 -19.64 26.91
CA ALA A 29 -23.50 -18.95 26.36
C ALA A 29 -23.70 -17.54 26.94
N ARG A 30 -23.29 -17.34 28.20
CA ARG A 30 -23.16 -16.04 28.87
C ARG A 30 -21.94 -16.11 29.77
N SER A 31 -21.10 -15.08 29.71
CA SER A 31 -19.88 -15.00 30.52
C SER A 31 -19.74 -13.62 31.17
N SER A 32 -19.06 -13.60 32.30
CA SER A 32 -18.61 -12.41 33.02
C SER A 32 -17.23 -12.67 33.64
N TRP A 33 -16.55 -11.61 34.08
CA TRP A 33 -15.30 -11.79 34.82
C TRP A 33 -15.44 -12.59 36.11
N ALA A 34 -16.64 -12.67 36.71
CA ALA A 34 -16.89 -13.51 37.88
C ALA A 34 -16.85 -15.02 37.57
N ASP A 35 -16.98 -15.40 36.29
CA ASP A 35 -16.89 -16.79 35.86
C ASP A 35 -15.44 -17.24 35.64
N TYR A 36 -14.46 -16.31 35.69
CA TYR A 36 -13.03 -16.61 35.55
C TYR A 36 -12.55 -17.43 36.75
N ASP A 37 -11.83 -18.52 36.50
CA ASP A 37 -11.26 -19.36 37.55
C ASP A 37 -10.23 -18.56 38.38
N SER A 38 -10.63 -18.18 39.59
CA SER A 38 -9.83 -17.34 40.49
C SER A 38 -8.55 -18.03 40.96
N SER A 39 -8.45 -19.36 40.87
CA SER A 39 -7.22 -20.09 41.19
C SER A 39 -6.09 -19.83 40.19
N LEU A 40 -6.42 -19.35 38.99
CA LEU A 40 -5.47 -18.99 37.95
C LEU A 40 -5.02 -17.52 38.01
N ILE A 41 -5.62 -16.70 38.88
CA ILE A 41 -5.24 -15.29 39.05
C ILE A 41 -4.01 -15.21 39.94
N SER A 42 -2.98 -14.48 39.50
CA SER A 42 -1.75 -14.32 40.28
C SER A 42 -1.98 -13.63 41.63
N LYS A 43 -1.01 -13.81 42.53
CA LYS A 43 -1.08 -13.31 43.91
C LYS A 43 -1.35 -11.80 43.94
N GLY A 44 -2.36 -11.42 44.71
CA GLY A 44 -2.74 -10.03 44.93
C GLY A 44 -3.63 -9.44 43.85
N GLY A 45 -3.94 -10.19 42.78
CA GLY A 45 -4.98 -9.86 41.80
C GLY A 45 -6.38 -10.25 42.26
N GLY A 46 -7.37 -10.06 41.39
CA GLY A 46 -8.74 -10.48 41.63
C GLY A 46 -9.76 -9.90 40.64
N VAL A 47 -11.02 -10.27 40.90
CA VAL A 47 -12.22 -9.71 40.26
C VAL A 47 -12.92 -8.85 41.31
N PHE A 48 -13.09 -7.57 41.02
CA PHE A 48 -13.68 -6.59 41.92
C PHE A 48 -15.01 -6.08 41.36
N ASP A 49 -16.03 -5.95 42.21
CA ASP A 49 -17.32 -5.36 41.82
C ASP A 49 -17.16 -3.86 41.55
N ARG A 50 -17.69 -3.38 40.41
CA ARG A 50 -17.61 -1.97 40.01
C ARG A 50 -18.46 -1.05 40.90
N SER A 51 -19.41 -1.59 41.65
CA SER A 51 -20.21 -0.87 42.66
C SER A 51 -19.54 -0.79 44.04
N ALA A 52 -18.38 -1.43 44.23
CA ALA A 52 -17.65 -1.36 45.49
C ALA A 52 -17.25 0.09 45.83
N LYS A 53 -17.27 0.45 47.12
CA LYS A 53 -16.86 1.78 47.57
C LYS A 53 -15.38 2.06 47.34
N ALA A 54 -14.54 1.03 47.49
CA ALA A 54 -13.10 1.10 47.31
C ALA A 54 -12.55 -0.30 46.99
N ILE A 55 -11.43 -0.32 46.27
CA ILE A 55 -10.65 -1.50 45.92
C ILE A 55 -9.29 -1.36 46.60
N THR A 56 -8.91 -2.37 47.39
CA THR A 56 -7.60 -2.43 48.04
C THR A 56 -6.49 -2.61 46.99
N VAL A 57 -5.48 -1.76 47.05
CA VAL A 57 -4.31 -1.82 46.16
C VAL A 57 -3.23 -2.64 46.84
N THR A 58 -3.08 -3.89 46.40
CA THR A 58 -2.00 -4.77 46.87
C THR A 58 -0.65 -4.30 46.31
N PRO A 59 0.49 -4.70 46.93
CA PRO A 59 1.82 -4.39 46.38
C PRO A 59 1.99 -4.86 44.92
N GLN A 60 1.38 -5.99 44.55
CA GLN A 60 1.44 -6.55 43.20
C GLN A 60 0.64 -5.70 42.21
N ILE A 61 -0.60 -5.32 42.54
CA ILE A 61 -1.41 -4.40 41.71
C ILE A 61 -0.68 -3.06 41.53
N ARG A 62 -0.11 -2.53 42.62
CA ARG A 62 0.63 -1.26 42.60
C ARG A 62 1.81 -1.30 41.62
N ALA A 63 2.58 -2.39 41.66
CA ALA A 63 3.71 -2.60 40.77
C ALA A 63 3.25 -2.73 39.30
N ALA A 64 2.26 -3.58 39.03
CA ALA A 64 1.74 -3.83 37.69
C ALA A 64 1.18 -2.56 37.02
N LEU A 65 0.48 -1.72 37.79
CA LEU A 65 -0.11 -0.46 37.30
C LEU A 65 0.84 0.75 37.42
N ARG A 66 2.05 0.58 37.96
CA ARG A 66 3.00 1.66 38.30
C ARG A 66 2.33 2.82 39.03
N LEU A 67 1.71 2.51 40.16
CA LEU A 67 1.08 3.47 41.06
C LEU A 67 2.07 3.94 42.15
N ASP A 68 1.82 5.12 42.71
CA ASP A 68 2.67 5.67 43.77
C ASP A 68 2.73 4.78 45.02
N PRO A 69 3.87 4.72 45.73
CA PRO A 69 4.04 3.90 46.95
C PRO A 69 3.05 4.20 48.08
N GLY A 70 2.42 5.38 48.10
CA GLY A 70 1.42 5.76 49.09
C GLY A 70 0.01 5.22 48.82
N VAL A 71 -0.27 4.69 47.63
CA VAL A 71 -1.64 4.33 47.21
C VAL A 71 -2.05 2.99 47.81
N GLY A 72 -2.89 3.03 48.86
CA GLY A 72 -3.42 1.84 49.54
C GLY A 72 -4.80 1.38 49.06
N THR A 73 -5.62 2.29 48.55
CA THR A 73 -6.99 2.04 48.09
C THR A 73 -7.36 2.99 46.96
N LEU A 74 -8.17 2.55 46.00
CA LEU A 74 -8.75 3.38 44.93
C LEU A 74 -10.25 3.13 44.82
N SER A 75 -11.04 4.14 44.47
CA SER A 75 -12.40 3.92 43.99
C SER A 75 -12.40 3.17 42.64
N PRO A 76 -13.50 2.51 42.23
CA PRO A 76 -13.57 1.84 40.94
C PRO A 76 -13.24 2.75 39.74
N PRO A 77 -13.71 4.01 39.65
CA PRO A 77 -13.30 4.92 38.57
C PRO A 77 -11.80 5.23 38.57
N GLU A 78 -11.19 5.47 39.73
CA GLU A 78 -9.75 5.70 39.83
C GLU A 78 -8.94 4.46 39.43
N MET A 79 -9.43 3.26 39.77
CA MET A 79 -8.82 2.00 39.34
C MET A 79 -8.90 1.82 37.82
N ILE A 80 -10.03 2.17 37.19
CA ILE A 80 -10.17 2.13 35.73
C ILE A 80 -9.18 3.10 35.07
N ARG A 81 -9.04 4.33 35.61
CA ARG A 81 -8.03 5.29 35.13
C ARG A 81 -6.61 4.72 35.26
N ALA A 82 -6.30 4.09 36.38
CA ALA A 82 -5.01 3.42 36.59
C ALA A 82 -4.75 2.30 35.58
N ILE A 83 -5.78 1.52 35.21
CA ILE A 83 -5.70 0.49 34.17
C ILE A 83 -5.46 1.10 32.78
N LEU A 84 -6.17 2.18 32.42
CA LEU A 84 -5.99 2.86 31.14
C LEU A 84 -4.58 3.45 31.01
N LEU A 85 -4.01 3.93 32.11
CA LEU A 85 -2.66 4.47 32.17
C LEU A 85 -1.60 3.40 32.42
N ALA A 86 -1.92 2.11 32.46
CA ALA A 86 -0.95 1.07 32.78
C ALA A 86 0.20 1.00 31.75
N PRO A 87 1.44 0.67 32.17
CA PRO A 87 2.61 0.55 31.29
C PRO A 87 2.61 -0.79 30.53
N VAL A 88 1.70 -0.95 29.57
CA VAL A 88 1.50 -2.20 28.81
C VAL A 88 1.98 -2.10 27.38
N ASP A 89 2.21 -3.23 26.72
CA ASP A 89 2.52 -3.22 25.28
C ASP A 89 1.26 -2.91 24.44
N LEU A 90 0.11 -3.46 24.83
CA LEU A 90 -1.17 -3.30 24.12
C LEU A 90 -2.29 -2.91 25.10
N LEU A 91 -2.98 -1.82 24.76
CA LEU A 91 -4.29 -1.49 25.32
C LEU A 91 -5.36 -1.80 24.27
N TRP A 92 -6.19 -2.81 24.54
CA TRP A 92 -7.30 -3.19 23.66
C TRP A 92 -8.61 -2.60 24.18
N ASN A 93 -9.19 -1.66 23.44
CA ASN A 93 -10.47 -1.07 23.79
C ASN A 93 -11.61 -1.79 23.05
N GLY A 94 -12.26 -2.74 23.74
CA GLY A 94 -13.49 -3.39 23.27
C GLY A 94 -14.76 -2.87 23.93
N GLY A 95 -14.69 -1.73 24.65
CA GLY A 95 -15.80 -1.16 25.40
C GLY A 95 -16.59 -0.13 24.59
N ILE A 96 -17.75 0.26 25.12
CA ILE A 96 -18.55 1.36 24.58
C ILE A 96 -18.08 2.66 25.22
N GLY A 97 -17.93 3.71 24.40
CA GLY A 97 -17.68 5.08 24.82
C GLY A 97 -16.22 5.52 24.71
N THR A 98 -16.00 6.80 25.01
CA THR A 98 -14.73 7.51 24.76
C THR A 98 -13.91 7.66 26.03
N TYR A 99 -12.87 6.84 26.14
CA TYR A 99 -11.98 6.73 27.30
C TYR A 99 -10.71 7.59 27.17
N ILE A 100 -10.36 7.99 25.96
CA ILE A 100 -9.13 8.74 25.67
C ILE A 100 -9.51 10.02 24.92
N LYS A 101 -8.95 11.16 25.33
CA LYS A 101 -9.05 12.44 24.60
C LYS A 101 -7.67 13.10 24.47
N ALA A 102 -7.56 14.12 23.63
CA ALA A 102 -6.37 14.97 23.67
C ALA A 102 -6.31 15.78 24.97
N SER A 103 -5.11 16.13 25.40
CA SER A 103 -4.87 17.06 26.51
C SER A 103 -5.49 18.44 26.26
N SER A 104 -5.65 18.84 24.99
CA SER A 104 -6.26 20.10 24.57
C SER A 104 -7.80 20.10 24.60
N GLU A 105 -8.44 18.96 24.76
CA GLU A 105 -9.91 18.84 24.84
C GLU A 105 -10.35 18.84 26.31
N SER A 106 -11.46 19.47 26.66
CA SER A 106 -12.09 19.29 27.97
C SER A 106 -12.96 18.03 27.97
N HIS A 107 -13.33 17.52 29.16
CA HIS A 107 -14.32 16.43 29.21
C HIS A 107 -15.66 16.82 28.59
N ALA A 108 -16.07 18.09 28.72
CA ALA A 108 -17.33 18.60 28.18
C ALA A 108 -17.36 18.67 26.65
N ASP A 109 -16.19 18.78 26.00
CA ASP A 109 -16.07 18.75 24.54
C ASP A 109 -16.32 17.33 23.99
N VAL A 110 -16.10 16.30 24.81
CA VAL A 110 -16.32 14.90 24.46
C VAL A 110 -17.77 14.55 24.76
N GLY A 111 -18.56 14.27 23.72
CA GLY A 111 -20.01 14.03 23.84
C GLY A 111 -20.46 12.85 24.72
N ASP A 112 -19.52 12.03 25.22
CA ASP A 112 -19.77 10.89 26.09
C ASP A 112 -19.62 11.24 27.58
N LYS A 113 -20.67 11.78 28.21
CA LYS A 113 -20.64 12.11 29.65
C LYS A 113 -20.48 10.90 30.57
N SER A 114 -20.81 9.68 30.08
CA SER A 114 -20.83 8.48 30.92
C SER A 114 -19.44 8.04 31.36
N ASN A 115 -18.42 8.39 30.57
CA ASN A 115 -17.02 8.04 30.83
C ASN A 115 -16.18 9.20 31.35
N ASP A 116 -16.76 10.38 31.65
CA ASP A 116 -16.01 11.55 32.14
C ASP A 116 -15.16 11.20 33.38
N ALA A 117 -15.72 10.44 34.32
CA ALA A 117 -15.05 10.05 35.56
C ALA A 117 -13.86 9.10 35.36
N VAL A 118 -13.74 8.46 34.18
CA VAL A 118 -12.68 7.50 33.86
C VAL A 118 -11.81 7.91 32.68
N ARG A 119 -12.18 8.96 31.94
CA ARG A 119 -11.45 9.42 30.76
C ARG A 119 -10.06 9.93 31.14
N VAL A 120 -9.10 9.64 30.27
CA VAL A 120 -7.70 10.06 30.42
C VAL A 120 -7.22 10.81 29.18
N ASP A 121 -6.15 11.58 29.38
CA ASP A 121 -5.50 12.33 28.31
C ASP A 121 -4.50 11.43 27.61
N ALA A 122 -4.39 11.59 26.29
CA ALA A 122 -3.63 10.71 25.42
C ALA A 122 -2.12 10.82 25.64
N ASP A 123 -1.62 12.00 26.02
CA ASP A 123 -0.23 12.25 26.40
C ASP A 123 0.21 11.53 27.70
N LEU A 124 -0.75 11.13 28.53
CA LEU A 124 -0.49 10.36 29.74
C LEU A 124 -0.43 8.84 29.51
N LEU A 125 -0.86 8.37 28.32
CA LEU A 125 -0.88 6.94 28.02
C LEU A 125 0.54 6.37 28.00
N ARG A 126 0.70 5.23 28.67
CA ARG A 126 1.98 4.49 28.73
C ARG A 126 1.96 3.21 27.90
N ALA A 127 0.85 2.96 27.20
CA ALA A 127 0.74 1.84 26.27
C ALA A 127 1.62 2.09 25.02
N LYS A 128 2.21 1.03 24.44
CA LYS A 128 2.93 1.17 23.15
C LYS A 128 1.97 1.17 21.95
N VAL A 129 0.93 0.34 22.02
CA VAL A 129 -0.08 0.18 20.99
C VAL A 129 -1.47 0.29 21.61
N VAL A 130 -2.37 0.98 20.93
CA VAL A 130 -3.80 0.98 21.25
C VAL A 130 -4.54 0.40 20.06
N GLY A 131 -5.35 -0.64 20.30
CA GLY A 131 -6.27 -1.20 19.31
C GLY A 131 -7.71 -0.92 19.69
N GLU A 132 -8.50 -0.40 18.76
CA GLU A 132 -9.92 -0.10 18.99
C GLU A 132 -10.83 -1.18 18.40
N GLY A 133 -11.22 -2.15 19.24
CA GLY A 133 -12.25 -3.12 18.88
C GLY A 133 -13.68 -2.57 18.98
N GLY A 134 -13.91 -1.55 19.80
CA GLY A 134 -15.16 -0.79 19.89
C GLY A 134 -15.12 0.51 19.07
N ASN A 135 -16.27 1.16 18.93
CA ASN A 135 -16.38 2.46 18.27
C ASN A 135 -16.09 3.62 19.23
N LEU A 136 -15.37 4.63 18.74
CA LEU A 136 -15.08 5.90 19.38
C LEU A 136 -14.43 5.77 20.76
N GLY A 137 -13.50 4.82 20.88
CA GLY A 137 -12.73 4.57 22.08
C GLY A 137 -11.84 5.75 22.49
N ALA A 138 -11.34 6.48 21.50
CA ALA A 138 -10.63 7.74 21.63
C ALA A 138 -11.25 8.84 20.76
N THR A 139 -11.08 10.11 21.14
CA THR A 139 -11.36 11.24 20.24
C THR A 139 -10.36 11.24 19.08
N ALA A 140 -10.72 11.85 17.96
CA ALA A 140 -9.82 11.96 16.80
C ALA A 140 -8.50 12.67 17.16
N LEU A 141 -8.57 13.77 17.93
CA LEU A 141 -7.38 14.49 18.40
C LEU A 141 -6.57 13.67 19.41
N GLY A 142 -7.23 12.89 20.28
CA GLY A 142 -6.55 11.99 21.22
C GLY A 142 -5.73 10.91 20.51
N ARG A 143 -6.26 10.32 19.42
CA ARG A 143 -5.52 9.37 18.58
C ARG A 143 -4.25 10.00 18.00
N ILE A 144 -4.38 11.24 17.51
CA ILE A 144 -3.26 11.99 16.92
C ILE A 144 -2.21 12.32 17.99
N GLU A 145 -2.62 12.83 19.15
CA GLU A 145 -1.71 13.15 20.26
C GLU A 145 -0.92 11.92 20.73
N PHE A 146 -1.61 10.79 20.94
CA PHE A 146 -0.96 9.53 21.32
C PHE A 146 0.08 9.09 20.27
N CYS A 147 -0.27 9.14 18.97
CA CYS A 147 0.64 8.77 17.90
C CYS A 147 1.83 9.73 17.79
N ARG A 148 1.64 11.03 18.02
CA ARG A 148 2.72 12.02 18.03
C ARG A 148 3.66 11.85 19.24
N GLY A 149 3.16 11.30 20.34
CA GLY A 149 3.96 10.87 21.49
C GLY A 149 4.76 9.58 21.26
N GLY A 150 4.67 8.96 20.09
CA GLY A 150 5.37 7.72 19.74
C GLY A 150 4.54 6.44 19.93
N GLY A 151 3.29 6.57 20.38
CA GLY A 151 2.32 5.48 20.41
C GLY A 151 1.91 5.02 19.01
N ARG A 152 1.28 3.85 18.91
CA ARG A 152 0.74 3.32 17.66
C ARG A 152 -0.74 3.04 17.78
N MET A 153 -1.53 3.64 16.90
CA MET A 153 -2.98 3.52 16.90
C MET A 153 -3.49 3.84 15.49
N ASN A 154 -4.51 3.14 15.00
CA ASN A 154 -5.23 3.55 13.80
C ASN A 154 -6.51 4.29 14.21
N THR A 155 -7.52 4.32 13.34
CA THR A 155 -8.89 4.63 13.75
C THR A 155 -9.63 3.34 14.04
N ASP A 156 -10.66 3.44 14.87
CA ASP A 156 -11.65 2.39 15.12
C ASP A 156 -12.19 1.78 13.82
N ALA A 157 -12.54 2.62 12.84
CA ALA A 157 -13.05 2.19 11.53
C ALA A 157 -12.10 1.24 10.78
N LEU A 158 -10.80 1.27 11.10
CA LEU A 158 -9.81 0.35 10.53
C LEU A 158 -9.52 -0.82 11.47
N ASP A 159 -9.44 -0.60 12.78
CA ASP A 159 -9.13 -1.66 13.75
C ASP A 159 -10.30 -2.65 13.96
N ASN A 160 -11.55 -2.21 13.74
CA ASN A 160 -12.75 -3.03 13.91
C ASN A 160 -13.53 -3.33 12.60
N SER A 161 -12.94 -3.03 11.43
CA SER A 161 -13.61 -3.19 10.12
C SER A 161 -14.09 -4.61 9.82
N ALA A 162 -13.48 -5.64 10.42
CA ALA A 162 -13.86 -7.04 10.22
C ALA A 162 -15.35 -7.32 10.48
N GLY A 163 -15.99 -6.59 11.40
CA GLY A 163 -17.42 -6.75 11.65
C GLY A 163 -18.30 -6.28 10.49
N VAL A 164 -17.94 -5.15 9.87
CA VAL A 164 -18.66 -4.61 8.71
C VAL A 164 -18.40 -5.46 7.47
N ASP A 165 -17.16 -5.90 7.28
CA ASP A 165 -16.74 -6.78 6.18
C ASP A 165 -17.44 -8.15 6.23
N CYS A 166 -17.50 -8.77 7.41
CA CYS A 166 -18.26 -10.00 7.60
C CYS A 166 -19.75 -9.83 7.27
N SER A 167 -20.34 -8.69 7.64
CA SER A 167 -21.74 -8.36 7.32
C SER A 167 -21.95 -8.17 5.81
N ASP A 168 -21.00 -7.55 5.11
CA ASP A 168 -21.04 -7.38 3.66
C ASP A 168 -21.05 -8.74 2.94
N HIS A 169 -20.13 -9.64 3.31
CA HIS A 169 -20.12 -11.02 2.81
C HIS A 169 -21.44 -11.74 3.12
N GLU A 170 -21.93 -11.65 4.36
CA GLU A 170 -23.17 -12.30 4.77
C GLU A 170 -24.37 -11.83 3.93
N VAL A 171 -24.51 -10.51 3.73
CA VAL A 171 -25.62 -9.95 2.94
C VAL A 171 -25.52 -10.38 1.48
N ASN A 172 -24.35 -10.26 0.85
CA ASN A 172 -24.17 -10.62 -0.55
C ASN A 172 -24.40 -12.12 -0.81
N ILE A 173 -23.94 -12.98 0.10
CA ILE A 173 -24.25 -14.42 0.06
C ILE A 173 -25.75 -14.65 0.17
N LYS A 174 -26.44 -13.99 1.10
CA LYS A 174 -27.90 -14.15 1.27
C LYS A 174 -28.68 -13.68 0.04
N VAL A 175 -28.26 -12.61 -0.61
CA VAL A 175 -28.86 -12.12 -1.85
C VAL A 175 -28.72 -13.17 -2.96
N LEU A 176 -27.51 -13.72 -3.16
CA LEU A 176 -27.27 -14.79 -4.12
C LEU A 176 -28.14 -16.03 -3.84
N LEU A 177 -28.15 -16.51 -2.59
CA LEU A 177 -28.91 -17.70 -2.22
C LEU A 177 -30.42 -17.47 -2.30
N GLY A 178 -30.90 -16.27 -1.98
CA GLY A 178 -32.31 -15.91 -2.15
C GLY A 178 -32.76 -15.97 -3.60
N ALA A 179 -31.92 -15.52 -4.54
CA ALA A 179 -32.17 -15.66 -5.97
C ALA A 179 -32.17 -17.13 -6.42
N ALA A 180 -31.22 -17.95 -5.93
CA ALA A 180 -31.15 -19.38 -6.24
C ALA A 180 -32.38 -20.16 -5.73
N ILE A 181 -32.87 -19.84 -4.53
CA ILE A 181 -34.11 -20.42 -3.97
C ILE A 181 -35.31 -20.03 -4.84
N SER A 182 -35.41 -18.75 -5.22
CA SER A 182 -36.50 -18.25 -6.06
C SER A 182 -36.51 -18.91 -7.45
N ALA A 183 -35.35 -19.27 -7.97
CA ALA A 183 -35.18 -19.99 -9.23
C ALA A 183 -35.37 -21.52 -9.12
N GLY A 184 -35.54 -22.05 -7.90
CA GLY A 184 -35.63 -23.50 -7.64
C GLY A 184 -34.29 -24.24 -7.74
N GLU A 185 -33.16 -23.52 -7.76
CA GLU A 185 -31.80 -24.07 -7.82
C GLU A 185 -31.28 -24.50 -6.44
N LEU A 186 -31.91 -24.04 -5.36
CA LEU A 186 -31.61 -24.41 -3.97
C LEU A 186 -32.90 -24.64 -3.18
N ALA A 187 -33.01 -25.74 -2.44
CA ALA A 187 -34.12 -25.93 -1.52
C ALA A 187 -33.97 -25.01 -0.29
N GLU A 188 -35.06 -24.39 0.15
CA GLU A 188 -35.04 -23.44 1.27
C GLU A 188 -34.44 -24.04 2.56
N GLY A 189 -34.71 -25.33 2.82
CA GLY A 189 -34.17 -26.05 3.98
C GLY A 189 -32.65 -26.21 4.01
N ASP A 190 -31.99 -26.17 2.85
CA ASP A 190 -30.55 -26.40 2.72
C ASP A 190 -29.72 -25.12 2.93
N ARG A 191 -30.36 -23.94 2.88
CA ARG A 191 -29.69 -22.63 2.98
C ARG A 191 -28.84 -22.48 4.24
N ASN A 192 -29.37 -22.83 5.40
CA ASN A 192 -28.69 -22.61 6.67
C ASN A 192 -27.50 -23.55 6.85
N ALA A 193 -27.61 -24.79 6.35
CA ALA A 193 -26.49 -25.74 6.35
C ALA A 193 -25.36 -25.23 5.44
N LEU A 194 -25.70 -24.71 4.26
CA LEU A 194 -24.75 -24.10 3.35
C LEU A 194 -24.05 -22.87 3.95
N LEU A 195 -24.79 -21.98 4.61
CA LEU A 195 -24.22 -20.83 5.32
C LEU A 195 -23.21 -21.27 6.39
N ALA A 196 -23.56 -22.30 7.17
CA ALA A 196 -22.67 -22.83 8.20
C ALA A 196 -21.39 -23.43 7.61
N GLU A 197 -21.49 -24.14 6.48
CA GLU A 197 -20.35 -24.74 5.76
C GLU A 197 -19.27 -23.70 5.38
N MET A 198 -19.67 -22.46 5.07
CA MET A 198 -18.77 -21.42 4.55
C MET A 198 -18.12 -20.55 5.63
N THR A 199 -18.43 -20.77 6.91
CA THR A 199 -18.02 -19.89 8.03
C THR A 199 -16.52 -19.62 8.05
N ASP A 200 -15.70 -20.68 7.98
CA ASP A 200 -14.24 -20.55 8.09
C ASP A 200 -13.64 -19.86 6.85
N GLU A 201 -14.19 -20.10 5.67
CA GLU A 201 -13.72 -19.46 4.44
C GLU A 201 -14.09 -17.97 4.40
N VAL A 202 -15.31 -17.61 4.82
CA VAL A 202 -15.71 -16.20 4.97
C VAL A 202 -14.81 -15.49 5.99
N ALA A 203 -14.51 -16.13 7.12
CA ALA A 203 -13.56 -15.57 8.09
C ALA A 203 -12.17 -15.36 7.48
N ALA A 204 -11.68 -16.30 6.66
CA ALA A 204 -10.40 -16.15 5.96
C ALA A 204 -10.41 -14.99 4.93
N LEU A 205 -11.51 -14.82 4.18
CA LEU A 205 -11.68 -13.72 3.22
C LEU A 205 -11.66 -12.36 3.92
N VAL A 206 -12.39 -12.23 5.03
CA VAL A 206 -12.44 -11.03 5.87
C VAL A 206 -11.06 -10.72 6.46
N LEU A 207 -10.39 -11.73 7.03
CA LEU A 207 -9.05 -11.54 7.60
C LEU A 207 -8.04 -11.13 6.54
N ARG A 208 -8.13 -11.67 5.32
CA ARG A 208 -7.25 -11.27 4.20
C ARG A 208 -7.39 -9.78 3.88
N ASP A 209 -8.60 -9.25 3.79
CA ASP A 209 -8.84 -7.82 3.52
C ASP A 209 -8.25 -6.94 4.65
N ASN A 210 -8.56 -7.29 5.90
CA ASN A 210 -8.09 -6.54 7.07
C ASN A 210 -6.55 -6.59 7.23
N ILE A 211 -5.91 -7.71 6.90
CA ILE A 211 -4.46 -7.86 6.88
C ILE A 211 -3.84 -7.02 5.76
N SER A 212 -4.39 -7.07 4.54
CA SER A 212 -3.90 -6.31 3.38
C SER A 212 -3.92 -4.80 3.64
N GLN A 213 -5.03 -4.29 4.17
CA GLN A 213 -5.17 -2.89 4.51
C GLN A 213 -4.18 -2.46 5.62
N ASN A 214 -3.89 -3.33 6.58
CA ASN A 214 -2.90 -3.04 7.62
C ASN A 214 -1.45 -3.06 7.09
N PHE A 215 -1.11 -3.90 6.11
CA PHE A 215 0.16 -3.81 5.39
C PHE A 215 0.30 -2.44 4.72
N ARG A 216 -0.74 -1.99 4.00
CA ARG A 216 -0.79 -0.66 3.39
C ARG A 216 -0.56 0.45 4.41
N MET A 217 -1.22 0.39 5.57
CA MET A 217 -1.01 1.37 6.64
C MET A 217 0.42 1.35 7.19
N GLY A 218 1.00 0.17 7.36
CA GLY A 218 2.40 0.00 7.74
C GLY A 218 3.37 0.71 6.79
N LEU A 219 3.18 0.51 5.49
CA LEU A 219 3.99 1.14 4.46
C LEU A 219 3.76 2.67 4.43
N SER A 220 2.49 3.11 4.49
CA SER A 220 2.13 4.53 4.50
C SER A 220 2.74 5.29 5.68
N ARG A 221 2.76 4.71 6.89
CA ARG A 221 3.44 5.30 8.06
C ARG A 221 4.94 5.45 7.83
N SER A 222 5.60 4.41 7.30
CA SER A 222 7.06 4.42 7.12
C SER A 222 7.54 5.45 6.10
N HIS A 223 6.66 5.90 5.21
CA HIS A 223 7.00 6.85 4.14
C HIS A 223 6.23 8.18 4.25
N ALA A 224 5.53 8.42 5.36
CA ALA A 224 4.60 9.54 5.51
C ALA A 224 5.27 10.91 5.35
N ALA A 225 6.47 11.09 5.93
CA ALA A 225 7.23 12.34 5.86
C ALA A 225 7.61 12.71 4.42
N ALA A 226 8.04 11.73 3.63
CA ALA A 226 8.42 11.94 2.23
C ALA A 226 7.21 12.23 1.32
N MET A 227 5.99 12.03 1.80
CA MET A 227 4.75 12.15 1.05
C MET A 227 3.90 13.36 1.43
N VAL A 228 4.33 14.20 2.39
CA VAL A 228 3.55 15.36 2.87
C VAL A 228 3.09 16.27 1.74
N GLY A 229 3.98 16.58 0.79
CA GLY A 229 3.64 17.41 -0.35
C GLY A 229 2.53 16.83 -1.22
N VAL A 230 2.48 15.50 -1.39
CA VAL A 230 1.43 14.79 -2.13
C VAL A 230 0.15 14.70 -1.31
N HIS A 231 0.26 14.35 -0.02
CA HIS A 231 -0.89 14.28 0.90
C HIS A 231 -1.62 15.62 0.99
N ARG A 232 -0.89 16.74 1.05
CA ARG A 232 -1.49 18.09 1.04
C ARG A 232 -2.40 18.29 -0.18
N ARG A 233 -1.89 18.00 -1.39
CA ARG A 233 -2.66 18.17 -2.64
C ARG A 233 -3.82 17.20 -2.73
N LEU A 234 -3.63 15.97 -2.29
CA LEU A 234 -4.70 14.96 -2.22
C LEU A 234 -5.82 15.37 -1.26
N ILE A 235 -5.50 15.95 -0.09
CA ILE A 235 -6.51 16.47 0.83
C ILE A 235 -7.29 17.60 0.14
N THR A 236 -6.62 18.58 -0.45
CA THR A 236 -7.27 19.67 -1.20
C THR A 236 -8.18 19.16 -2.32
N GLU A 237 -7.75 18.12 -3.02
CA GLU A 237 -8.53 17.49 -4.08
C GLU A 237 -9.82 16.85 -3.53
N LEU A 238 -9.72 16.12 -2.42
CA LEU A 238 -10.87 15.49 -1.76
C LEU A 238 -11.84 16.54 -1.18
N GLU A 239 -11.34 17.64 -0.63
CA GLU A 239 -12.19 18.78 -0.22
C GLU A 239 -12.98 19.33 -1.42
N THR A 240 -12.29 19.56 -2.54
CA THR A 240 -12.87 20.20 -3.72
C THR A 240 -13.87 19.31 -4.44
N ARG A 241 -13.52 18.03 -4.68
CA ARG A 241 -14.36 17.10 -5.46
C ARG A 241 -15.38 16.34 -4.63
N ARG A 242 -15.10 16.07 -3.36
CA ARG A 242 -15.92 15.19 -2.52
C ARG A 242 -16.47 15.87 -1.27
N GLY A 243 -16.10 17.13 -1.02
CA GLY A 243 -16.61 17.89 0.13
C GLY A 243 -16.09 17.38 1.47
N VAL A 244 -14.92 16.76 1.50
CA VAL A 244 -14.27 16.36 2.76
C VAL A 244 -14.05 17.60 3.64
N ASP A 245 -14.42 17.53 4.92
CA ASP A 245 -14.17 18.61 5.88
C ASP A 245 -12.98 18.21 6.77
N ARG A 246 -11.83 18.88 6.58
CA ARG A 246 -10.62 18.58 7.36
C ARG A 246 -10.83 18.63 8.86
N ARG A 247 -11.66 19.54 9.35
CA ARG A 247 -11.88 19.72 10.78
C ARG A 247 -12.68 18.54 11.35
N LEU A 248 -13.72 18.09 10.65
CA LEU A 248 -14.48 16.90 11.04
C LEU A 248 -13.62 15.63 11.02
N GLU A 249 -12.73 15.53 10.03
CA GLU A 249 -11.84 14.37 9.86
C GLU A 249 -10.54 14.45 10.66
N ALA A 250 -10.35 15.51 11.46
CA ALA A 250 -9.11 15.84 12.18
C ALA A 250 -7.85 15.83 11.29
N LEU A 251 -8.00 16.22 10.01
CA LEU A 251 -6.90 16.40 9.07
C LEU A 251 -6.23 17.77 9.27
N PRO A 252 -4.90 17.87 9.05
CA PRO A 252 -4.17 19.10 9.31
C PRO A 252 -4.45 20.20 8.29
N THR A 253 -4.35 21.44 8.75
CA THR A 253 -4.33 22.63 7.88
C THR A 253 -3.02 22.70 7.09
N ASP A 254 -2.99 23.52 6.04
CA ASP A 254 -1.77 23.71 5.24
C ASP A 254 -0.61 24.26 6.07
N ALA A 255 -0.88 25.17 7.00
CA ALA A 255 0.13 25.70 7.93
C ALA A 255 0.70 24.63 8.88
N GLU A 256 -0.12 23.65 9.31
CA GLU A 256 0.37 22.51 10.09
C GLU A 256 1.22 21.56 9.23
N LEU A 257 0.81 21.30 7.99
CA LEU A 257 1.58 20.47 7.05
C LEU A 257 2.94 21.08 6.71
N GLU A 258 3.03 22.40 6.58
CA GLU A 258 4.30 23.12 6.39
C GLU A 258 5.21 22.99 7.61
N ARG A 259 4.67 23.19 8.83
CA ARG A 259 5.43 22.96 10.06
C ARG A 259 5.94 21.53 10.18
N ARG A 260 5.12 20.54 9.82
CA ARG A 260 5.52 19.11 9.85
C ARG A 260 6.61 18.80 8.82
N THR A 261 6.52 19.39 7.63
CA THR A 261 7.55 19.27 6.58
C THR A 261 8.88 19.78 7.09
N ALA A 262 8.91 20.98 7.71
CA ALA A 262 10.13 21.55 8.29
C ALA A 262 10.71 20.70 9.43
N ALA A 263 9.85 19.99 10.16
CA ALA A 263 10.26 19.05 11.22
C ALA A 263 10.61 17.63 10.70
N GLY A 264 10.54 17.37 9.39
CA GLY A 264 10.81 16.04 8.82
C GLY A 264 9.78 14.97 9.18
N THR A 265 8.54 15.38 9.53
CA THR A 265 7.43 14.50 9.92
C THR A 265 6.28 14.58 8.92
N GLY A 266 5.33 13.65 8.98
CA GLY A 266 4.17 13.63 8.08
C GLY A 266 2.82 13.48 8.77
N LEU A 267 1.85 12.95 8.04
CA LEU A 267 0.58 12.54 8.65
C LEU A 267 0.82 11.41 9.65
N SER A 268 0.14 11.47 10.79
CA SER A 268 0.06 10.41 11.78
C SER A 268 -0.78 9.24 11.26
N SER A 269 -0.69 8.09 11.94
CA SER A 269 -1.45 6.89 11.56
C SER A 269 -2.97 7.10 11.47
N PRO A 270 -3.67 7.73 12.43
CA PRO A 270 -5.11 7.98 12.31
C PRO A 270 -5.46 8.95 11.17
N GLU A 271 -4.63 9.98 10.91
CA GLU A 271 -4.84 10.89 9.77
C GLU A 271 -4.66 10.14 8.43
N LEU A 272 -3.68 9.23 8.34
CA LEU A 272 -3.50 8.36 7.17
C LEU A 272 -4.67 7.41 6.99
N ALA A 273 -5.25 6.87 8.08
CA ALA A 273 -6.40 5.97 8.02
C ALA A 273 -7.66 6.70 7.50
N ASN A 274 -7.92 7.92 7.98
CA ASN A 274 -9.00 8.75 7.45
C ASN A 274 -8.78 9.07 5.96
N LEU A 275 -7.56 9.49 5.60
CA LEU A 275 -7.23 9.77 4.20
C LEU A 275 -7.43 8.54 3.30
N LEU A 276 -7.01 7.35 3.76
CA LEU A 276 -7.21 6.08 3.06
C LEU A 276 -8.70 5.80 2.81
N ALA A 277 -9.55 5.97 3.82
CA ALA A 277 -10.99 5.75 3.70
C ALA A 277 -11.63 6.68 2.66
N HIS A 278 -11.33 7.99 2.72
CA HIS A 278 -11.85 8.96 1.75
C HIS A 278 -11.36 8.70 0.33
N VAL A 279 -10.11 8.25 0.16
CA VAL A 279 -9.60 7.82 -1.14
C VAL A 279 -10.39 6.61 -1.67
N LYS A 280 -10.57 5.56 -0.88
CA LYS A 280 -11.33 4.38 -1.30
C LYS A 280 -12.77 4.74 -1.69
N LEU A 281 -13.45 5.57 -0.89
CA LEU A 281 -14.79 6.06 -1.19
C LEU A 281 -14.84 6.88 -2.48
N SER A 282 -13.88 7.79 -2.68
CA SER A 282 -13.82 8.61 -3.90
C SER A 282 -13.61 7.76 -5.15
N LEU A 283 -12.69 6.80 -5.11
CA LEU A 283 -12.41 5.92 -6.25
C LEU A 283 -13.59 5.01 -6.56
N LYS A 284 -14.23 4.43 -5.54
CA LYS A 284 -15.43 3.61 -5.71
C LYS A 284 -16.56 4.41 -6.37
N ALA A 285 -16.77 5.66 -5.96
CA ALA A 285 -17.78 6.52 -6.56
C ALA A 285 -17.49 6.85 -8.04
N ASP A 286 -16.22 7.07 -8.41
CA ASP A 286 -15.83 7.28 -9.81
C ASP A 286 -16.11 6.02 -10.66
N LEU A 287 -15.67 4.85 -10.19
CA LEU A 287 -15.86 3.58 -10.92
C LEU A 287 -17.33 3.21 -11.12
N LEU A 288 -18.17 3.45 -10.12
CA LEU A 288 -19.61 3.16 -10.22
C LEU A 288 -20.33 4.10 -11.18
N ALA A 289 -19.82 5.31 -11.38
CA ALA A 289 -20.32 6.27 -12.37
C ALA A 289 -19.86 5.96 -13.81
N GLY A 290 -18.72 5.28 -13.97
CA GLY A 290 -18.18 4.84 -15.25
C GLY A 290 -18.71 3.49 -15.74
N ASP A 291 -18.19 3.00 -16.86
CA ASP A 291 -18.58 1.72 -17.50
C ASP A 291 -17.48 0.64 -17.43
N LEU A 292 -16.30 0.96 -16.86
CA LEU A 292 -15.16 0.04 -16.76
C LEU A 292 -15.54 -1.35 -16.21
N LEU A 293 -16.39 -1.35 -15.19
CA LEU A 293 -16.80 -2.53 -14.43
C LEU A 293 -17.67 -3.50 -15.25
N ASP A 294 -18.23 -3.05 -16.38
CA ASP A 294 -19.02 -3.89 -17.28
C ASP A 294 -18.15 -4.61 -18.32
N SER A 295 -16.84 -4.34 -18.36
CA SER A 295 -15.95 -5.02 -19.31
C SER A 295 -15.59 -6.44 -18.86
N PRO A 296 -15.45 -7.41 -19.78
CA PRO A 296 -15.20 -8.82 -19.44
C PRO A 296 -13.96 -9.06 -18.56
N ALA A 297 -12.97 -8.16 -18.63
CA ALA A 297 -11.76 -8.24 -17.82
C ALA A 297 -12.04 -8.12 -16.31
N PHE A 298 -13.10 -7.42 -15.90
CA PHE A 298 -13.46 -7.20 -14.50
C PHE A 298 -14.62 -8.08 -14.03
N GLU A 299 -15.45 -8.59 -14.95
CA GLU A 299 -16.51 -9.58 -14.62
C GLU A 299 -15.92 -10.84 -13.97
N ALA A 300 -14.76 -11.30 -14.42
CA ALA A 300 -14.09 -12.48 -13.89
C ALA A 300 -13.66 -12.35 -12.41
N LEU A 301 -13.50 -11.12 -11.91
CA LEU A 301 -13.10 -10.85 -10.52
C LEU A 301 -14.23 -11.18 -9.53
N LEU A 302 -15.48 -11.03 -9.95
CA LEU A 302 -16.66 -11.19 -9.08
C LEU A 302 -16.70 -12.56 -8.40
N ALA A 303 -16.30 -13.63 -9.10
CA ALA A 303 -16.26 -14.96 -8.53
C ALA A 303 -15.31 -15.04 -7.31
N GLY A 304 -14.19 -14.32 -7.35
CA GLY A 304 -13.19 -14.29 -6.27
C GLY A 304 -13.67 -13.66 -4.95
N TYR A 305 -14.80 -12.95 -4.97
CA TYR A 305 -15.45 -12.43 -3.77
C TYR A 305 -16.15 -13.53 -2.96
N PHE A 306 -16.75 -14.50 -3.65
CA PHE A 306 -17.58 -15.52 -3.01
C PHE A 306 -16.74 -16.73 -2.56
N PRO A 307 -17.11 -17.38 -1.44
CA PRO A 307 -16.48 -18.62 -1.00
C PRO A 307 -16.66 -19.76 -2.02
N THR A 308 -15.72 -20.71 -2.00
CA THR A 308 -15.58 -21.81 -2.95
C THR A 308 -16.88 -22.60 -3.17
N PRO A 309 -17.64 -22.99 -2.13
CA PRO A 309 -18.94 -23.65 -2.31
C PRO A 309 -19.91 -22.91 -3.24
N LEU A 310 -19.92 -21.57 -3.22
CA LEU A 310 -20.81 -20.78 -4.07
C LEU A 310 -20.26 -20.62 -5.49
N ARG A 311 -18.94 -20.52 -5.63
CA ARG A 311 -18.29 -20.45 -6.95
C ARG A 311 -18.58 -21.71 -7.77
N GLU A 312 -18.47 -22.87 -7.15
CA GLU A 312 -18.68 -24.16 -7.79
C GLU A 312 -20.16 -24.45 -8.07
N ARG A 313 -21.05 -24.18 -7.10
CA ARG A 313 -22.48 -24.56 -7.19
C ARG A 313 -23.34 -23.51 -7.88
N PHE A 314 -22.98 -22.23 -7.77
CA PHE A 314 -23.83 -21.09 -8.19
C PHE A 314 -23.09 -20.08 -9.09
N GLY A 315 -22.04 -20.50 -9.82
CA GLY A 315 -21.25 -19.61 -10.70
C GLY A 315 -22.10 -18.80 -11.70
N ALA A 316 -23.12 -19.41 -12.29
CA ALA A 316 -24.05 -18.70 -13.18
C ALA A 316 -24.91 -17.65 -12.44
N GLY A 317 -25.28 -17.93 -11.19
CA GLY A 317 -26.00 -16.99 -10.32
C GLY A 317 -25.12 -15.81 -9.90
N ILE A 318 -23.84 -16.06 -9.63
CA ILE A 318 -22.85 -15.02 -9.30
C ILE A 318 -22.77 -13.98 -10.42
N GLY A 319 -22.67 -14.39 -11.69
CA GLY A 319 -22.64 -13.45 -12.82
C GLY A 319 -23.90 -12.57 -12.94
N ARG A 320 -25.04 -13.02 -12.39
CA ARG A 320 -26.31 -12.28 -12.37
C ARG A 320 -26.54 -11.52 -11.05
N HIS A 321 -25.57 -11.48 -10.14
CA HIS A 321 -25.73 -10.84 -8.84
C HIS A 321 -26.11 -9.35 -9.03
N PRO A 322 -27.16 -8.86 -8.35
CA PRO A 322 -27.66 -7.49 -8.56
C PRO A 322 -26.64 -6.42 -8.15
N LEU A 323 -25.78 -6.72 -7.18
CA LEU A 323 -24.70 -5.83 -6.70
C LEU A 323 -23.33 -6.14 -7.33
N ARG A 324 -23.30 -6.78 -8.51
CA ARG A 324 -22.03 -7.18 -9.14
C ARG A 324 -21.06 -5.99 -9.32
N ARG A 325 -21.58 -4.82 -9.69
CA ARG A 325 -20.76 -3.62 -9.94
C ARG A 325 -20.18 -3.11 -8.63
N GLU A 326 -20.98 -3.04 -7.56
CA GLU A 326 -20.57 -2.57 -6.25
C GLU A 326 -19.53 -3.49 -5.60
N ILE A 327 -19.69 -4.80 -5.75
CA ILE A 327 -18.72 -5.80 -5.27
C ILE A 327 -17.40 -5.63 -6.02
N VAL A 328 -17.43 -5.67 -7.37
CA VAL A 328 -16.21 -5.54 -8.19
C VAL A 328 -15.52 -4.20 -7.95
N ALA A 329 -16.26 -3.09 -7.87
CA ALA A 329 -15.69 -1.78 -7.54
C ALA A 329 -14.94 -1.80 -6.20
N THR A 330 -15.52 -2.45 -5.18
CA THR A 330 -14.90 -2.56 -3.85
C THR A 330 -13.62 -3.37 -3.91
N MET A 331 -13.64 -4.54 -4.58
CA MET A 331 -12.46 -5.38 -4.74
C MET A 331 -11.33 -4.66 -5.47
N VAL A 332 -11.63 -4.06 -6.63
CA VAL A 332 -10.64 -3.37 -7.46
C VAL A 332 -10.03 -2.18 -6.72
N VAL A 333 -10.84 -1.41 -6.00
CA VAL A 333 -10.35 -0.28 -5.19
C VAL A 333 -9.49 -0.78 -4.04
N ASN A 334 -9.90 -1.84 -3.33
CA ASN A 334 -9.09 -2.42 -2.25
C ASN A 334 -7.75 -2.89 -2.78
N ASP A 335 -7.71 -3.68 -3.86
CA ASP A 335 -6.46 -4.17 -4.44
C ASP A 335 -5.55 -3.02 -4.90
N MET A 336 -6.08 -2.08 -5.70
CA MET A 336 -5.30 -0.96 -6.20
C MET A 336 -4.74 -0.09 -5.06
N VAL A 337 -5.54 0.18 -4.04
CA VAL A 337 -5.11 1.04 -2.93
C VAL A 337 -4.15 0.30 -2.00
N ASP A 338 -4.41 -0.97 -1.68
CA ASP A 338 -3.62 -1.73 -0.73
C ASP A 338 -2.23 -2.09 -1.26
N TYR A 339 -2.12 -2.36 -2.57
CA TYR A 339 -0.84 -2.69 -3.21
C TYR A 339 -0.20 -1.49 -3.93
N GLY A 340 -0.99 -0.70 -4.66
CA GLY A 340 -0.49 0.49 -5.38
C GLY A 340 -0.24 1.70 -4.48
N GLY A 341 -1.04 1.85 -3.42
CA GLY A 341 -0.89 2.91 -2.43
C GLY A 341 -1.96 3.97 -2.47
N THR A 342 -2.19 4.62 -1.32
CA THR A 342 -3.23 5.65 -1.11
C THR A 342 -3.15 6.81 -2.10
N THR A 343 -1.97 7.12 -2.63
CA THR A 343 -1.77 8.25 -3.56
C THR A 343 -1.62 7.82 -5.01
N TYR A 344 -1.68 6.53 -5.33
CA TYR A 344 -1.38 5.99 -6.66
C TYR A 344 -2.23 6.63 -7.77
N ALA A 345 -3.55 6.49 -7.69
CA ALA A 345 -4.46 7.04 -8.71
C ALA A 345 -4.37 8.57 -8.82
N PHE A 346 -4.27 9.26 -7.67
CA PHE A 346 -4.10 10.72 -7.63
C PHE A 346 -2.81 11.17 -8.32
N ARG A 347 -1.70 10.46 -8.09
CA ARG A 347 -0.43 10.78 -8.73
C ARG A 347 -0.49 10.51 -10.23
N LEU A 348 -1.09 9.42 -10.69
CA LEU A 348 -1.29 9.20 -12.12
C LEU A 348 -2.15 10.28 -12.77
N ALA A 349 -3.17 10.79 -12.07
CA ALA A 349 -3.95 11.92 -12.54
C ALA A 349 -3.11 13.20 -12.67
N GLU A 350 -2.24 13.50 -11.69
CA GLU A 350 -1.34 14.67 -11.75
C GLU A 350 -0.24 14.52 -12.82
N GLU A 351 0.29 13.30 -12.99
CA GLU A 351 1.48 13.00 -13.78
C GLU A 351 1.16 12.71 -15.25
N ALA A 352 0.01 12.09 -15.54
CA ALA A 352 -0.39 11.64 -16.89
C ALA A 352 -1.81 12.06 -17.29
N GLY A 353 -2.52 12.86 -16.47
CA GLY A 353 -3.91 13.24 -16.74
C GLY A 353 -4.90 12.06 -16.66
N ALA A 354 -4.50 10.96 -16.02
CA ALA A 354 -5.28 9.73 -15.93
C ALA A 354 -6.57 9.92 -15.13
N THR A 355 -7.67 9.32 -15.61
CA THR A 355 -8.89 9.13 -14.83
C THR A 355 -8.74 7.98 -13.83
N THR A 356 -9.73 7.80 -12.94
CA THR A 356 -9.78 6.62 -12.07
C THR A 356 -9.82 5.31 -12.88
N ASP A 357 -10.54 5.30 -14.01
CA ASP A 357 -10.63 4.13 -14.88
C ASP A 357 -9.27 3.81 -15.52
N ASP A 358 -8.56 4.84 -15.99
CA ASP A 358 -7.22 4.69 -16.56
C ASP A 358 -6.22 4.15 -15.52
N ALA A 359 -6.28 4.66 -14.29
CA ALA A 359 -5.42 4.21 -13.19
C ALA A 359 -5.66 2.72 -12.86
N VAL A 360 -6.93 2.28 -12.85
CA VAL A 360 -7.29 0.87 -12.65
C VAL A 360 -6.80 0.01 -13.80
N ARG A 361 -7.03 0.41 -15.06
CA ARG A 361 -6.56 -0.35 -16.23
C ARG A 361 -5.05 -0.51 -16.23
N ALA A 362 -4.32 0.57 -15.94
CA ALA A 362 -2.87 0.57 -15.85
C ALA A 362 -2.36 -0.30 -14.68
N PHE A 363 -3.04 -0.26 -13.53
CA PHE A 363 -2.73 -1.10 -12.37
C PHE A 363 -2.88 -2.58 -12.71
N VAL A 364 -4.05 -3.01 -13.21
CA VAL A 364 -4.32 -4.41 -13.53
C VAL A 364 -3.34 -4.94 -14.58
N ALA A 365 -3.10 -4.18 -15.65
CA ALA A 365 -2.15 -4.58 -16.68
C ALA A 365 -0.72 -4.71 -16.13
N ALA A 366 -0.24 -3.73 -15.35
CA ALA A 366 1.11 -3.78 -14.78
C ALA A 366 1.30 -4.92 -13.77
N VAL A 367 0.29 -5.18 -12.92
CA VAL A 367 0.31 -6.28 -11.95
C VAL A 367 0.47 -7.62 -12.64
N GLU A 368 -0.30 -7.86 -13.71
CA GLU A 368 -0.28 -9.11 -14.46
C GLU A 368 0.98 -9.28 -15.33
N ILE A 369 1.46 -8.20 -15.96
CA ILE A 369 2.67 -8.25 -16.80
C ILE A 369 3.91 -8.60 -15.97
N PHE A 370 4.02 -8.06 -14.76
CA PHE A 370 5.19 -8.24 -13.88
C PHE A 370 4.99 -9.29 -12.78
N ASP A 371 3.86 -10.00 -12.78
CA ASP A 371 3.52 -11.03 -11.77
C ASP A 371 3.66 -10.52 -10.32
N LEU A 372 3.16 -9.30 -10.09
CA LEU A 372 3.35 -8.62 -8.80
C LEU A 372 2.60 -9.31 -7.66
N ASN A 373 1.45 -9.92 -7.94
CA ASN A 373 0.66 -10.66 -6.95
C ASN A 373 1.48 -11.78 -6.30
N THR A 374 2.20 -12.58 -7.11
CA THR A 374 3.07 -13.66 -6.61
C THR A 374 4.21 -13.12 -5.76
N LEU A 375 4.82 -12.01 -6.18
CA LEU A 375 5.91 -11.39 -5.42
C LEU A 375 5.41 -10.78 -4.10
N TRP A 376 4.27 -10.09 -4.11
CA TRP A 376 3.67 -9.52 -2.90
C TRP A 376 3.25 -10.59 -1.91
N ASP A 377 2.66 -11.70 -2.36
CA ASP A 377 2.32 -12.83 -1.50
C ASP A 377 3.57 -13.36 -0.79
N ARG A 378 4.66 -13.60 -1.53
CA ARG A 378 5.96 -14.01 -0.95
C ARG A 378 6.48 -12.99 0.07
N ILE A 379 6.42 -11.69 -0.24
CA ILE A 379 6.86 -10.61 0.68
C ILE A 379 6.02 -10.57 1.96
N ARG A 380 4.70 -10.72 1.85
CA ARG A 380 3.76 -10.60 2.97
C ARG A 380 3.72 -11.85 3.85
N THR A 381 3.92 -13.04 3.29
CA THR A 381 3.87 -14.32 4.02
C THR A 381 5.23 -14.74 4.60
N THR A 382 6.35 -14.30 4.00
CA THR A 382 7.68 -14.64 4.51
C THR A 382 7.95 -13.94 5.85
N PRO A 383 8.33 -14.69 6.91
CA PRO A 383 8.71 -14.10 8.19
C PRO A 383 9.94 -13.19 8.05
N MET A 384 9.76 -11.90 8.33
CA MET A 384 10.84 -10.90 8.36
C MET A 384 10.42 -9.69 9.19
N PRO A 385 11.36 -8.86 9.67
CA PRO A 385 11.05 -7.59 10.31
C PRO A 385 10.24 -6.65 9.40
N ALA A 386 9.34 -5.85 9.98
CA ALA A 386 8.47 -4.95 9.23
C ALA A 386 9.26 -3.94 8.37
N ALA A 387 10.42 -3.48 8.85
CA ALA A 387 11.29 -2.57 8.10
C ALA A 387 11.82 -3.20 6.80
N ALA A 388 12.25 -4.46 6.86
CA ALA A 388 12.68 -5.22 5.68
C ALA A 388 11.52 -5.38 4.69
N ARG A 389 10.34 -5.81 5.17
CA ARG A 389 9.15 -5.97 4.32
C ARG A 389 8.77 -4.66 3.61
N ASN A 390 8.72 -3.55 4.35
CA ASN A 390 8.38 -2.25 3.80
C ASN A 390 9.38 -1.81 2.72
N ALA A 391 10.68 -2.11 2.88
CA ALA A 391 11.68 -1.81 1.87
C ALA A 391 11.44 -2.57 0.57
N LEU A 392 11.06 -3.86 0.65
CA LEU A 392 10.73 -4.67 -0.52
C LEU A 392 9.44 -4.18 -1.20
N GLU A 393 8.36 -3.98 -0.45
CA GLU A 393 7.09 -3.50 -1.02
C GLU A 393 7.26 -2.12 -1.69
N LEU A 394 8.00 -1.19 -1.08
CA LEU A 394 8.26 0.12 -1.68
C LEU A 394 8.96 0.03 -3.04
N GLU A 395 9.89 -0.91 -3.20
CA GLU A 395 10.59 -1.10 -4.48
C GLU A 395 9.63 -1.69 -5.54
N THR A 396 8.76 -2.62 -5.17
CA THR A 396 7.73 -3.13 -6.10
C THR A 396 6.76 -2.04 -6.54
N THR A 397 6.32 -1.16 -5.62
CA THR A 397 5.48 0.01 -5.95
C THR A 397 6.18 0.94 -6.93
N ARG A 398 7.51 1.11 -6.85
CA ARG A 398 8.25 1.92 -7.83
C ARG A 398 8.15 1.33 -9.24
N THR A 399 8.23 0.02 -9.37
CA THR A 399 8.10 -0.64 -10.68
C THR A 399 6.67 -0.52 -11.20
N LEU A 400 5.67 -0.79 -10.36
CA LEU A 400 4.25 -0.57 -10.68
C LEU A 400 3.99 0.86 -11.18
N ASP A 401 4.45 1.86 -10.43
CA ASP A 401 4.32 3.27 -10.79
C ASP A 401 4.92 3.56 -12.19
N ARG A 402 6.09 3.00 -12.52
CA ARG A 402 6.74 3.21 -13.82
C ARG A 402 6.00 2.48 -14.95
N ALA A 403 5.65 1.21 -14.74
CA ALA A 403 4.90 0.41 -15.69
C ALA A 403 3.54 1.06 -16.01
N ALA A 404 2.81 1.51 -14.99
CA ALA A 404 1.52 2.16 -15.16
C ALA A 404 1.61 3.43 -16.01
N ARG A 405 2.55 4.33 -15.69
CA ARG A 405 2.78 5.54 -16.50
C ARG A 405 3.21 5.21 -17.93
N TRP A 406 4.11 4.24 -18.09
CA TRP A 406 4.56 3.82 -19.41
C TRP A 406 3.38 3.32 -20.25
N LEU A 407 2.49 2.50 -19.68
CA LEU A 407 1.30 2.01 -20.38
C LEU A 407 0.36 3.16 -20.79
N LEU A 408 0.18 4.15 -19.90
CA LEU A 408 -0.65 5.33 -20.18
C LEU A 408 -0.07 6.19 -21.31
N ASN A 409 1.25 6.36 -21.35
CA ASN A 409 1.92 7.23 -22.32
C ASN A 409 2.18 6.52 -23.67
N ASN A 410 2.37 5.20 -23.66
CA ASN A 410 2.83 4.47 -24.84
C ASN A 410 1.76 3.59 -25.49
N ARG A 411 0.60 3.36 -24.88
CA ARG A 411 -0.49 2.56 -25.48
C ARG A 411 -1.66 3.45 -25.90
N PRO A 412 -2.45 3.02 -26.93
CA PRO A 412 -3.72 3.65 -27.23
C PRO A 412 -4.63 3.69 -26.00
N GLN A 413 -5.26 4.84 -25.77
CA GLN A 413 -6.19 5.05 -24.66
C GLN A 413 -7.66 4.86 -25.12
N PRO A 414 -8.51 4.23 -24.29
CA PRO A 414 -8.20 3.61 -23.00
C PRO A 414 -7.39 2.32 -23.15
N ILE A 415 -6.53 2.00 -22.17
CA ILE A 415 -5.72 0.77 -22.19
C ILE A 415 -6.62 -0.48 -22.35
N ALA A 416 -6.37 -1.24 -23.42
CA ALA A 416 -6.95 -2.56 -23.64
C ALA A 416 -6.23 -3.61 -22.77
N VAL A 417 -6.66 -3.74 -21.50
CA VAL A 417 -5.99 -4.55 -20.46
C VAL A 417 -5.59 -5.95 -20.94
N GLY A 418 -6.53 -6.73 -21.48
CA GLY A 418 -6.25 -8.10 -21.95
C GLY A 418 -5.22 -8.16 -23.08
N ALA A 419 -5.30 -7.23 -24.05
CA ALA A 419 -4.34 -7.15 -25.15
C ALA A 419 -2.95 -6.73 -24.67
N GLY A 420 -2.89 -5.79 -23.73
CA GLY A 420 -1.62 -5.37 -23.09
C GLY A 420 -0.96 -6.53 -22.35
N ILE A 421 -1.71 -7.29 -21.57
CA ILE A 421 -1.19 -8.48 -20.86
C ILE A 421 -0.68 -9.52 -21.87
N ALA A 422 -1.49 -9.85 -22.88
CA ALA A 422 -1.11 -10.83 -23.89
C ALA A 422 0.14 -10.42 -24.67
N ARG A 423 0.33 -9.12 -24.91
CA ARG A 423 1.50 -8.59 -25.61
C ARG A 423 2.80 -8.71 -24.81
N TYR A 424 2.76 -8.43 -23.50
CA TYR A 424 4.01 -8.25 -22.74
C TYR A 424 4.33 -9.37 -21.77
N ARG A 425 3.35 -9.99 -21.12
CA ARG A 425 3.59 -10.87 -19.95
C ARG A 425 4.57 -11.99 -20.26
N ASP A 426 4.34 -12.72 -21.34
CA ASP A 426 5.12 -13.90 -21.66
C ASP A 426 6.52 -13.53 -22.15
N GLY A 427 6.66 -12.43 -22.90
CA GLY A 427 7.95 -11.87 -23.32
C GLY A 427 8.79 -11.34 -22.15
N VAL A 428 8.18 -10.58 -21.24
CA VAL A 428 8.85 -10.11 -20.01
C VAL A 428 9.31 -11.30 -19.17
N ARG A 429 8.47 -12.33 -18.99
CA ARG A 429 8.82 -13.53 -18.23
C ARG A 429 9.96 -14.32 -18.88
N ALA A 430 9.97 -14.44 -20.21
CA ALA A 430 11.02 -15.15 -20.95
C ALA A 430 12.38 -14.45 -20.85
N LEU A 431 12.40 -13.11 -20.87
CA LEU A 431 13.63 -12.32 -20.88
C LEU A 431 14.14 -11.94 -19.48
N ALA A 432 13.28 -11.89 -18.46
CA ALA A 432 13.61 -11.43 -17.11
C ALA A 432 14.85 -12.15 -16.51
N GLY A 433 14.92 -13.47 -16.63
CA GLY A 433 16.03 -14.27 -16.10
C GLY A 433 17.39 -13.98 -16.76
N ARG A 434 17.39 -13.31 -17.93
CA ARG A 434 18.60 -13.00 -18.71
C ARG A 434 19.14 -11.60 -18.43
N VAL A 435 18.31 -10.71 -17.88
CA VAL A 435 18.70 -9.33 -17.56
C VAL A 435 19.99 -9.25 -16.73
N PRO A 436 20.21 -10.09 -15.69
CA PRO A 436 21.48 -10.06 -14.95
C PRO A 436 22.72 -10.35 -15.81
N GLY A 437 22.59 -11.11 -16.90
CA GLY A 437 23.67 -11.39 -17.84
C GLY A 437 24.01 -10.21 -18.76
N TRP A 438 22.99 -9.45 -19.20
CA TRP A 438 23.18 -8.22 -19.99
C TRP A 438 23.58 -7.02 -19.14
N ARG A 439 23.35 -7.13 -17.82
CA ARG A 439 23.69 -6.12 -16.83
C ARG A 439 24.44 -6.72 -15.63
N PRO A 440 25.67 -7.22 -15.84
CA PRO A 440 26.46 -7.82 -14.75
C PRO A 440 26.75 -6.83 -13.62
N ASP A 441 26.76 -5.53 -13.93
CA ASP A 441 27.03 -4.43 -13.00
C ASP A 441 25.90 -4.21 -11.99
N VAL A 442 24.66 -4.63 -12.28
CA VAL A 442 23.47 -4.28 -11.48
C VAL A 442 23.61 -4.73 -10.03
N LEU A 443 24.04 -5.98 -9.80
CA LEU A 443 24.23 -6.51 -8.44
C LEU A 443 25.53 -6.06 -7.79
N THR A 444 26.50 -5.53 -8.55
CA THR A 444 27.71 -4.90 -7.99
C THR A 444 27.57 -3.39 -7.80
N GLY A 445 26.49 -2.80 -8.32
CA GLY A 445 26.22 -1.36 -8.31
C GLY A 445 25.19 -0.93 -7.26
N THR A 446 24.45 0.13 -7.56
CA THR A 446 23.49 0.74 -6.62
C THR A 446 22.33 -0.19 -6.25
N ALA A 447 21.90 -1.08 -7.15
CA ALA A 447 20.88 -2.07 -6.83
C ALA A 447 21.41 -3.13 -5.85
N GLY A 448 22.65 -3.61 -6.03
CA GLY A 448 23.35 -4.47 -5.08
C GLY A 448 23.41 -3.89 -3.66
N ILE A 449 23.83 -2.63 -3.53
CA ILE A 449 23.85 -1.93 -2.22
C ILE A 449 22.47 -1.92 -1.56
N ARG A 450 21.40 -1.71 -2.36
CA ARG A 450 20.02 -1.71 -1.82
C ARG A 450 19.55 -3.10 -1.41
N VAL A 451 19.94 -4.15 -2.15
CA VAL A 451 19.73 -5.54 -1.75
C VAL A 451 20.42 -5.82 -0.42
N GLU A 452 21.70 -5.48 -0.30
CA GLU A 452 22.47 -5.67 0.94
C GLU A 452 21.84 -4.92 2.12
N ASN A 453 21.37 -3.69 1.91
CA ASN A 453 20.66 -2.93 2.94
C ASN A 453 19.36 -3.63 3.38
N ALA A 454 18.57 -4.18 2.45
CA ALA A 454 17.36 -4.92 2.81
C ALA A 454 17.69 -6.24 3.54
N VAL A 455 18.76 -6.92 3.14
CA VAL A 455 19.26 -8.12 3.85
C VAL A 455 19.74 -7.76 5.25
N ALA A 456 20.43 -6.63 5.43
CA ALA A 456 20.84 -6.14 6.74
C ALA A 456 19.64 -5.79 7.65
N LEU A 457 18.49 -5.42 7.07
CA LEU A 457 17.22 -5.25 7.79
C LEU A 457 16.52 -6.59 8.12
N GLY A 458 17.01 -7.71 7.60
CA GLY A 458 16.48 -9.06 7.84
C GLY A 458 15.63 -9.65 6.71
N ALA A 459 15.69 -9.10 5.49
CA ALA A 459 15.07 -9.74 4.32
C ALA A 459 15.88 -10.97 3.86
N PRO A 460 15.22 -12.07 3.44
CA PRO A 460 15.91 -13.14 2.72
C PRO A 460 16.52 -12.63 1.42
N LYS A 461 17.76 -13.06 1.13
CA LYS A 461 18.54 -12.55 0.00
C LYS A 461 17.84 -12.75 -1.34
N GLU A 462 17.32 -13.95 -1.63
CA GLU A 462 16.67 -14.20 -2.93
C GLU A 462 15.42 -13.33 -3.14
N LEU A 463 14.71 -13.02 -2.06
CA LEU A 463 13.51 -12.19 -2.12
C LEU A 463 13.85 -10.70 -2.26
N ALA A 464 14.92 -10.25 -1.60
CA ALA A 464 15.45 -8.91 -1.79
C ALA A 464 15.93 -8.72 -3.25
N GLU A 465 16.70 -9.66 -3.79
CA GLU A 465 17.12 -9.64 -5.19
C GLU A 465 15.92 -9.60 -6.14
N ALA A 466 14.92 -10.46 -5.94
CA ALA A 466 13.70 -10.45 -6.77
C ALA A 466 13.00 -9.08 -6.77
N ALA A 467 12.86 -8.42 -5.61
CA ALA A 467 12.20 -7.12 -5.53
C ALA A 467 13.04 -5.98 -6.14
N PHE A 468 14.36 -5.95 -5.91
CA PHE A 468 15.24 -4.89 -6.38
C PHE A 468 15.69 -5.04 -7.84
N LEU A 469 15.66 -6.26 -8.40
CA LEU A 469 15.89 -6.49 -9.83
C LEU A 469 14.68 -6.17 -10.70
N LEU A 470 13.47 -6.22 -10.13
CA LEU A 470 12.22 -5.99 -10.85
C LEU A 470 12.21 -4.67 -11.65
N ILE A 471 12.78 -3.60 -11.10
CA ILE A 471 12.86 -2.29 -11.77
C ILE A 471 13.73 -2.32 -13.03
N HIS A 472 14.64 -3.28 -13.14
CA HIS A 472 15.49 -3.51 -14.30
C HIS A 472 14.81 -4.38 -15.36
N HIS A 473 13.69 -5.05 -15.03
CA HIS A 473 12.84 -5.73 -16.01
C HIS A 473 11.87 -4.74 -16.69
N PHE A 474 11.58 -3.59 -16.06
CA PHE A 474 10.69 -2.56 -16.64
C PHE A 474 11.02 -2.18 -18.10
N PRO A 475 12.29 -1.96 -18.48
CA PRO A 475 12.67 -1.66 -19.87
C PRO A 475 12.33 -2.75 -20.89
N LEU A 476 12.03 -3.98 -20.46
CA LEU A 476 11.61 -5.04 -21.37
C LEU A 476 10.31 -4.70 -22.12
N LEU A 477 9.50 -3.77 -21.59
CA LEU A 477 8.34 -3.23 -22.31
C LEU A 477 8.76 -2.50 -23.61
N ASP A 478 9.79 -1.66 -23.52
CA ASP A 478 10.35 -0.97 -24.69
C ASP A 478 11.04 -1.96 -25.62
N VAL A 479 11.81 -2.91 -25.07
CA VAL A 479 12.49 -3.95 -25.86
C VAL A 479 11.51 -4.75 -26.72
N LEU A 480 10.39 -5.20 -26.15
CA LEU A 480 9.39 -5.98 -26.88
C LEU A 480 8.73 -5.16 -27.98
N ASP A 481 8.45 -3.88 -27.73
CA ASP A 481 7.97 -2.99 -28.79
C ASP A 481 9.01 -2.77 -29.90
N ILE A 482 10.27 -2.56 -29.53
CA ILE A 482 11.37 -2.35 -30.49
C ILE A 482 11.56 -3.59 -31.35
N ALA A 483 11.56 -4.78 -30.75
CA ALA A 483 11.68 -6.05 -31.45
C ALA A 483 10.58 -6.20 -32.51
N ASP A 484 9.32 -5.92 -32.14
CA ASP A 484 8.19 -5.95 -33.07
C ASP A 484 8.31 -4.90 -34.18
N ILE A 485 8.67 -3.65 -33.85
CA ILE A 485 8.78 -2.54 -34.81
C ILE A 485 9.92 -2.78 -35.82
N CYS A 486 11.03 -3.34 -35.35
CA CYS A 486 12.22 -3.61 -36.17
C CYS A 486 12.18 -4.99 -36.83
N GLU A 487 11.15 -5.80 -36.57
CA GLU A 487 11.03 -7.19 -37.01
C GLU A 487 12.27 -8.04 -36.63
N ARG A 488 12.72 -7.88 -35.38
CA ARG A 488 13.89 -8.57 -34.81
C ARG A 488 13.53 -9.49 -33.66
N ASP A 489 14.45 -10.38 -33.32
CA ASP A 489 14.30 -11.20 -32.13
C ASP A 489 14.37 -10.33 -30.85
N ALA A 490 13.51 -10.63 -29.88
CA ALA A 490 13.43 -9.84 -28.65
C ALA A 490 14.69 -9.93 -27.78
N GLU A 491 15.42 -11.04 -27.88
CA GLU A 491 16.72 -11.25 -27.24
C GLU A 491 17.79 -10.35 -27.85
N GLU A 492 17.87 -10.29 -29.19
CA GLU A 492 18.77 -9.39 -29.92
C GLU A 492 18.50 -7.93 -29.53
N ALA A 493 17.22 -7.53 -29.52
CA ALA A 493 16.82 -6.19 -29.13
C ALA A 493 17.19 -5.88 -27.67
N ALA A 494 17.01 -6.84 -26.75
CA ALA A 494 17.38 -6.69 -25.35
C ALA A 494 18.89 -6.52 -25.17
N GLU A 495 19.68 -7.39 -25.81
CA GLU A 495 21.14 -7.36 -25.76
C GLU A 495 21.69 -6.01 -26.19
N LEU A 496 21.18 -5.49 -27.31
CA LEU A 496 21.57 -4.18 -27.78
C LEU A 496 21.06 -3.05 -26.87
N TYR A 497 19.81 -3.10 -26.41
CA TYR A 497 19.24 -2.08 -25.53
C TYR A 497 20.09 -1.90 -24.26
N TYR A 498 20.39 -3.00 -23.57
CA TYR A 498 21.20 -2.96 -22.35
C TYR A 498 22.67 -2.62 -22.62
N ALA A 499 23.23 -3.03 -23.78
CA ALA A 499 24.56 -2.60 -24.19
C ALA A 499 24.63 -1.10 -24.46
N LEU A 500 23.64 -0.50 -25.13
CA LEU A 500 23.55 0.93 -25.36
C LEU A 500 23.35 1.72 -24.06
N ASP A 501 22.50 1.22 -23.16
CA ASP A 501 22.29 1.79 -21.83
C ASP A 501 23.61 1.88 -21.04
N ALA A 502 24.41 0.81 -21.05
CA ALA A 502 25.72 0.75 -20.41
C ALA A 502 26.75 1.64 -21.13
N HIS A 503 26.77 1.61 -22.46
CA HIS A 503 27.71 2.39 -23.28
C HIS A 503 27.52 3.91 -23.16
N LEU A 504 26.29 4.36 -22.96
CA LEU A 504 25.94 5.77 -22.79
C LEU A 504 25.80 6.20 -21.32
N ASP A 505 26.00 5.28 -20.38
CA ASP A 505 25.86 5.48 -18.92
C ASP A 505 24.50 6.11 -18.54
N ILE A 506 23.42 5.67 -19.20
CA ILE A 506 22.06 6.20 -19.01
C ILE A 506 21.59 5.98 -17.56
N GLN A 507 22.02 4.90 -16.93
CA GLN A 507 21.65 4.58 -15.55
C GLN A 507 22.25 5.54 -14.53
N ARG A 508 23.45 6.09 -14.78
CA ARG A 508 23.99 7.15 -13.94
C ARG A 508 23.13 8.41 -14.00
N LEU A 509 22.64 8.78 -15.18
CA LEU A 509 21.69 9.89 -15.35
C LEU A 509 20.36 9.60 -14.64
N LEU A 510 19.78 8.41 -14.85
CA LEU A 510 18.54 8.00 -14.20
C LEU A 510 18.68 7.97 -12.66
N SER A 511 19.83 7.55 -12.15
CA SER A 511 20.17 7.56 -10.72
C SER A 511 20.28 8.99 -10.19
N ALA A 512 20.94 9.89 -10.93
CA ALA A 512 21.04 11.31 -10.58
C ALA A 512 19.65 11.98 -10.53
N VAL A 513 18.78 11.70 -11.52
CA VAL A 513 17.37 12.16 -11.51
C VAL A 513 16.60 11.59 -10.30
N GLY A 514 16.93 10.38 -9.87
CA GLY A 514 16.42 9.76 -8.65
C GLY A 514 16.86 10.49 -7.37
N GLY A 515 18.10 10.98 -7.35
CA GLY A 515 18.70 11.73 -6.24
C GLY A 515 18.28 13.19 -6.12
N LEU A 516 17.70 13.79 -7.17
CA LEU A 516 17.16 15.15 -7.10
C LEU A 516 16.18 15.33 -5.93
N GLU A 517 16.18 16.53 -5.35
CA GLU A 517 15.29 16.89 -4.24
C GLU A 517 13.82 16.60 -4.59
N ARG A 518 13.10 16.06 -3.61
CA ARG A 518 11.65 15.88 -3.71
C ARG A 518 11.00 17.20 -3.34
N GLY A 519 10.70 17.99 -4.35
CA GLY A 519 10.07 19.28 -4.17
C GLY A 519 8.57 19.30 -4.46
N GLY A 520 8.05 20.45 -4.86
CA GLY A 520 6.64 20.65 -5.20
C GLY A 520 6.19 19.84 -6.43
N ARG A 521 4.91 19.99 -6.78
CA ARG A 521 4.29 19.33 -7.95
C ARG A 521 5.13 19.48 -9.22
N TRP A 522 5.53 20.71 -9.56
CA TRP A 522 6.27 21.02 -10.78
C TRP A 522 7.68 20.39 -10.82
N GLN A 523 8.37 20.34 -9.69
CA GLN A 523 9.67 19.65 -9.60
C GLN A 523 9.50 18.13 -9.77
N THR A 524 8.41 17.55 -9.26
CA THR A 524 8.09 16.14 -9.49
C THR A 524 7.85 15.87 -10.97
N LEU A 525 7.03 16.69 -11.64
CA LEU A 525 6.74 16.56 -13.07
C LEU A 525 8.00 16.74 -13.93
N ALA A 526 8.83 17.74 -13.63
CA ALA A 526 10.06 17.95 -14.39
C ALA A 526 11.05 16.78 -14.25
N ARG A 527 11.16 16.18 -13.05
CA ARG A 527 11.96 14.96 -12.85
C ARG A 527 11.43 13.77 -13.63
N LEU A 528 10.10 13.66 -13.76
CA LEU A 528 9.47 12.63 -14.57
C LEU A 528 9.77 12.85 -16.05
N ALA A 529 9.59 14.07 -16.56
CA ALA A 529 9.89 14.42 -17.95
C ALA A 529 11.35 14.10 -18.31
N VAL A 530 12.33 14.52 -17.50
CA VAL A 530 13.75 14.20 -17.76
C VAL A 530 14.00 12.68 -17.78
N ARG A 531 13.29 11.93 -16.93
CA ARG A 531 13.41 10.46 -16.90
C ARG A 531 12.82 9.81 -18.14
N GLU A 532 11.63 10.24 -18.54
CA GLU A 532 10.94 9.75 -19.75
C GLU A 532 11.78 10.07 -20.98
N ASP A 533 12.30 11.29 -21.08
CA ASP A 533 13.22 11.70 -22.14
C ASP A 533 14.42 10.76 -22.30
N LEU A 534 15.01 10.29 -21.19
CA LEU A 534 16.13 9.35 -21.22
C LEU A 534 15.71 7.96 -21.74
N TYR A 535 14.58 7.44 -21.27
CA TYR A 535 14.06 6.16 -21.75
C TYR A 535 13.67 6.23 -23.23
N ASP A 536 12.93 7.27 -23.64
CA ASP A 536 12.52 7.48 -25.03
C ASP A 536 13.71 7.62 -25.98
N SER A 537 14.76 8.31 -25.52
CA SER A 537 16.00 8.45 -26.30
C SER A 537 16.69 7.11 -26.47
N LEU A 538 16.81 6.32 -25.39
CA LEU A 538 17.42 4.99 -25.46
C LEU A 538 16.61 4.02 -26.33
N ARG A 539 15.28 4.05 -26.21
CA ARG A 539 14.35 3.31 -27.08
C ARG A 539 14.57 3.66 -28.55
N SER A 540 14.59 4.95 -28.87
CA SER A 540 14.75 5.43 -30.25
C SER A 540 16.13 5.09 -30.82
N LEU A 541 17.19 5.23 -30.01
CA LEU A 541 18.56 4.84 -30.40
C LEU A 541 18.67 3.35 -30.67
N THR A 542 18.07 2.51 -29.82
CA THR A 542 18.09 1.06 -30.02
C THR A 542 17.41 0.68 -31.33
N ALA A 543 16.24 1.26 -31.64
CA ALA A 543 15.54 1.03 -32.89
C ALA A 543 16.33 1.51 -34.14
N ASP A 544 16.97 2.69 -34.05
CA ASP A 544 17.83 3.26 -35.11
C ASP A 544 19.05 2.36 -35.40
N VAL A 545 19.67 1.82 -34.34
CA VAL A 545 20.81 0.91 -34.49
C VAL A 545 20.36 -0.45 -35.04
N LEU A 546 19.22 -1.00 -34.60
CA LEU A 546 18.70 -2.27 -35.15
C LEU A 546 18.32 -2.18 -36.62
N THR A 547 17.71 -1.06 -37.05
CA THR A 547 17.30 -0.89 -38.45
C THR A 547 18.47 -0.69 -39.40
N THR A 548 19.65 -0.32 -38.89
CA THR A 548 20.86 -0.05 -39.69
C THR A 548 21.93 -1.13 -39.60
N THR A 549 21.70 -2.23 -38.87
CA THR A 549 22.68 -3.31 -38.63
C THR A 549 22.09 -4.70 -38.90
N GLU A 550 22.92 -5.72 -39.11
CA GLU A 550 22.46 -7.08 -39.42
C GLU A 550 22.25 -7.92 -38.16
N PRO A 551 21.35 -8.93 -38.15
CA PRO A 551 21.11 -9.77 -36.96
C PRO A 551 22.33 -10.55 -36.47
N VAL A 552 23.28 -10.83 -37.38
CA VAL A 552 24.49 -11.59 -37.08
C VAL A 552 25.54 -10.78 -36.31
N ASP A 553 25.44 -9.44 -36.36
CA ASP A 553 26.38 -8.55 -35.70
C ASP A 553 26.16 -8.60 -34.17
N ASN A 554 27.23 -8.71 -33.39
CA ASN A 554 27.10 -8.64 -31.94
C ASN A 554 26.85 -7.18 -31.49
N PRO A 555 26.36 -6.94 -30.25
CA PRO A 555 26.03 -5.59 -29.79
C PRO A 555 27.18 -4.57 -29.91
N ALA A 556 28.44 -5.00 -29.70
CA ALA A 556 29.59 -4.09 -29.80
C ALA A 556 29.86 -3.67 -31.26
N GLU A 557 29.70 -4.59 -32.22
CA GLU A 557 29.79 -4.30 -33.65
C GLU A 557 28.69 -3.35 -34.11
N LYS A 558 27.44 -3.60 -33.68
CA LYS A 558 26.29 -2.73 -33.97
C LYS A 558 26.51 -1.31 -33.47
N ILE A 559 26.97 -1.16 -32.22
CA ILE A 559 27.29 0.14 -31.62
C ILE A 559 28.44 0.82 -32.36
N ALA A 560 29.54 0.11 -32.66
CA ALA A 560 30.67 0.68 -33.37
C ALA A 560 30.30 1.17 -34.78
N TYR A 561 29.46 0.42 -35.49
CA TYR A 561 28.92 0.84 -36.78
C TYR A 561 28.10 2.12 -36.67
N TRP A 562 27.14 2.16 -35.74
CA TRP A 562 26.33 3.35 -35.48
C TRP A 562 27.18 4.57 -35.12
N GLU A 563 28.22 4.40 -34.30
CA GLU A 563 29.15 5.47 -33.96
C GLU A 563 29.92 6.01 -35.16
N SER A 564 30.34 5.12 -36.05
CA SER A 564 31.09 5.49 -37.25
C SER A 564 30.27 6.38 -38.18
N THR A 565 28.97 6.08 -38.32
CA THR A 565 28.02 6.81 -39.16
C THR A 565 27.56 8.13 -38.52
N ASN A 566 27.59 8.23 -37.18
CA ASN A 566 27.08 9.39 -36.42
C ASN A 566 28.17 10.24 -35.73
N ARG A 567 29.45 10.05 -36.07
CA ARG A 567 30.63 10.59 -35.35
C ARG A 567 30.54 12.07 -34.96
N SER A 568 30.11 12.94 -35.86
CA SER A 568 30.07 14.39 -35.63
C SER A 568 29.00 14.81 -34.61
N ARG A 569 27.88 14.09 -34.57
CA ARG A 569 26.77 14.28 -33.63
C ARG A 569 27.14 13.76 -32.25
N LEU A 570 27.72 12.56 -32.20
CA LEU A 570 28.13 11.91 -30.95
C LEU A 570 29.27 12.62 -30.25
N GLY A 571 30.26 13.15 -30.99
CA GLY A 571 31.38 13.89 -30.40
C GLY A 571 30.93 15.10 -29.58
N ARG A 572 29.93 15.85 -30.05
CA ARG A 572 29.37 17.00 -29.32
C ARG A 572 28.61 16.57 -28.07
N ALA A 573 27.73 15.58 -28.21
CA ALA A 573 26.91 15.11 -27.10
C ALA A 573 27.76 14.45 -26.01
N ARG A 574 28.81 13.70 -26.37
CA ARG A 574 29.76 13.11 -25.41
C ARG A 574 30.57 14.15 -24.64
N ALA A 575 31.09 15.17 -25.32
CA ALA A 575 31.83 16.24 -24.65
C ALA A 575 30.96 16.95 -23.60
N ALA A 576 29.70 17.25 -23.97
CA ALA A 576 28.74 17.85 -23.05
C ALA A 576 28.36 16.93 -21.87
N LEU A 577 28.16 15.62 -22.12
CA LEU A 577 27.88 14.65 -21.04
C LEU A 577 29.07 14.48 -20.10
N LEU A 578 30.31 14.45 -20.60
CA LEU A 578 31.51 14.38 -19.78
C LEU A 578 31.67 15.61 -18.88
N GLU A 579 31.42 16.81 -19.41
CA GLU A 579 31.42 18.04 -18.63
C GLU A 579 30.38 17.98 -17.50
N ILE A 580 29.15 17.54 -17.82
CA ILE A 580 28.08 17.35 -16.84
C ILE A 580 28.47 16.32 -15.78
N PHE A 581 29.00 15.16 -16.17
CA PHE A 581 29.41 14.13 -15.23
C PHE A 581 30.61 14.50 -14.37
N SER A 582 31.39 15.50 -14.78
CA SER A 582 32.51 16.04 -14.01
C SER A 582 32.09 17.09 -12.98
N SER A 583 30.84 17.58 -13.03
CA SER A 583 30.34 18.53 -12.03
C SER A 583 30.06 17.83 -10.70
N GLU A 584 30.39 18.50 -9.59
CA GLU A 584 30.18 17.97 -8.24
C GLU A 584 28.69 17.86 -7.86
N THR A 585 27.84 18.70 -8.47
CA THR A 585 26.39 18.73 -8.24
C THR A 585 25.63 18.62 -9.55
N HIS A 586 24.56 17.82 -9.54
CA HIS A 586 23.64 17.66 -10.66
C HIS A 586 22.28 18.20 -10.22
N ASP A 587 21.90 19.36 -10.72
CA ASP A 587 20.56 19.92 -10.54
C ASP A 587 19.64 19.53 -11.70
N LEU A 588 18.35 19.91 -11.58
CA LEU A 588 17.36 19.58 -12.60
C LEU A 588 17.71 20.21 -13.96
N ALA A 589 18.29 21.41 -13.97
CA ALA A 589 18.66 22.10 -15.21
C ALA A 589 19.76 21.32 -15.94
N THR A 590 20.81 20.93 -15.21
CA THR A 590 21.95 20.17 -15.73
C THR A 590 21.51 18.82 -16.27
N LEU A 591 20.64 18.10 -15.55
CA LEU A 591 20.12 16.80 -16.00
C LEU A 591 19.15 16.91 -17.18
N SER A 592 18.39 18.01 -17.28
CA SER A 592 17.57 18.30 -18.46
C SER A 592 18.43 18.53 -19.71
N VAL A 593 19.57 19.22 -19.57
CA VAL A 593 20.54 19.37 -20.64
C VAL A 593 21.14 18.01 -21.02
N ALA A 594 21.52 17.19 -20.05
CA ALA A 594 22.04 15.84 -20.32
C ALA A 594 21.03 14.98 -21.11
N ALA A 595 19.77 14.93 -20.69
CA ALA A 595 18.72 14.21 -21.41
C ALA A 595 18.55 14.72 -22.84
N ARG A 596 18.60 16.05 -23.05
CA ARG A 596 18.58 16.64 -24.40
C ARG A 596 19.79 16.23 -25.24
N GLN A 597 20.98 16.11 -24.66
CA GLN A 597 22.17 15.65 -25.39
C GLN A 597 22.00 14.20 -25.85
N VAL A 598 21.50 13.31 -24.98
CA VAL A 598 21.19 11.91 -25.36
C VAL A 598 20.15 11.88 -26.49
N ARG A 599 19.06 12.65 -26.36
CA ARG A 599 18.04 12.76 -27.42
C ARG A 599 18.62 13.23 -28.76
N SER A 600 19.56 14.18 -28.72
CA SER A 600 20.19 14.70 -29.94
C SER A 600 21.03 13.66 -30.69
N MET A 601 21.34 12.51 -30.07
CA MET A 601 22.06 11.40 -30.71
C MET A 601 21.16 10.56 -31.64
N VAL A 602 19.83 10.59 -31.46
CA VAL A 602 18.86 9.84 -32.29
C VAL A 602 18.92 10.33 -33.73
N GLY A 603 19.07 9.42 -34.70
CA GLY A 603 19.09 9.71 -36.13
C GLY A 603 17.84 10.49 -36.59
N SER A 604 18.03 11.42 -37.53
CA SER A 604 16.89 11.94 -38.30
C SER A 604 16.74 11.00 -39.48
N ALA A 605 15.72 10.13 -39.48
CA ALA A 605 15.33 9.45 -40.71
C ALA A 605 15.03 10.54 -41.75
N GLU A 606 15.82 10.63 -42.81
CA GLU A 606 15.48 11.44 -43.97
C GLU A 606 14.19 10.86 -44.56
N THR A 607 13.08 11.55 -44.35
CA THR A 607 11.85 11.36 -45.12
C THR A 607 12.11 11.79 -46.56
N THR A 608 12.82 10.97 -47.33
CA THR A 608 12.80 11.05 -48.80
C THR A 608 11.53 10.36 -49.29
N ALA A 609 10.41 11.07 -49.13
CA ALA A 609 9.22 10.79 -49.92
C ALA A 609 9.55 11.11 -51.38
N THR A 610 10.01 10.11 -52.13
CA THR A 610 9.99 10.15 -53.59
C THR A 610 8.54 10.19 -54.04
N VAL A 611 8.10 11.36 -54.48
CA VAL A 611 6.84 11.57 -55.21
C VAL A 611 6.91 10.73 -56.50
N PRO A 612 5.98 9.80 -56.75
CA PRO A 612 5.85 9.20 -58.06
C PRO A 612 5.24 10.23 -59.02
N SER A 613 5.85 10.35 -60.19
CA SER A 613 5.40 11.16 -61.34
C SER A 613 4.03 10.77 -61.87
#